data_AF-A0A419K367-F1
#
_entry.id   AF-A0A419K367-F1
#
_cell.length_a   1.000
_cell.length_b   1.000
_cell.length_c   1.000
_cell.angle_alpha   90.00
_cell.angle_beta   90.00
_cell.angle_gamma   90.00
#
_symmetry.space_group_name_H-M   'P 1'
#
loop_
_entity.id
_entity.type
_entity.pdbx_description
1 polymer ?
#
loop_
_entity_poly.entity_id
_entity_poly.type
_entity_poly.pdbx_seq_one_letter_code
_entity_poly.pdbx_strand_id
1 'polypeptide(L)'
;MGLERRQLWNPQISLWTIAGFNWTALRGESWFMESGTGMGRTLLVANERGAYTLSDIGTYLRYSSERLIELQVLVDEAEELINVYSAIAVDPRVVSNVNFEDAVTFIKFLVSEDCQNLIQEYMRDVYGRSLFYPAVKLLKENTDPRAAEWIRNYAYFNGTECPPQYRYNYPELYDDR
;
A
#
# COMPACT_ATOMS: atom_id res chain seq x y z
N MET A 1 6.09 -15.44 -9.10
CA MET A 1 5.63 -14.15 -8.56
C MET A 1 4.76 -13.48 -9.62
N GLY A 2 3.46 -13.79 -9.63
CA GLY A 2 2.52 -13.29 -10.63
C GLY A 2 1.62 -12.24 -10.01
N LEU A 3 1.81 -10.98 -10.36
CA LEU A 3 0.84 -9.92 -10.09
C LEU A 3 -0.34 -10.14 -11.03
N GLU A 4 -1.40 -10.75 -10.52
CA GLU A 4 -2.66 -10.87 -11.24
C GLU A 4 -3.26 -9.46 -11.36
N ARG A 5 -3.27 -8.95 -12.59
CA ARG A 5 -3.83 -7.65 -12.96
C ARG A 5 -5.34 -7.66 -12.74
N ARG A 6 -5.77 -7.33 -11.52
CA ARG A 6 -7.02 -6.57 -11.34
C ARG A 6 -6.86 -5.27 -12.13
N GLN A 7 -7.84 -4.91 -12.94
CA GLN A 7 -7.86 -3.65 -13.68
C GLN A 7 -7.45 -2.50 -12.76
N LEU A 8 -6.26 -1.95 -13.02
CA LEU A 8 -5.80 -0.59 -12.71
C LEU A 8 -6.51 0.11 -11.54
N TRP A 9 -6.28 -0.35 -10.30
CA TRP A 9 -6.52 0.54 -9.17
C TRP A 9 -5.45 1.64 -9.23
N ASN A 10 -5.85 2.83 -9.69
CA ASN A 10 -5.03 4.03 -9.59
C ASN A 10 -5.59 4.84 -8.41
N PRO A 11 -4.90 4.86 -7.26
CA PRO A 11 -5.38 5.55 -6.06
C PRO A 11 -5.76 7.01 -6.33
N GLN A 12 -5.00 7.72 -7.19
CA GLN A 12 -5.30 9.11 -7.54
C GLN A 12 -6.65 9.25 -8.25
N ILE A 13 -6.97 8.35 -9.19
CA ILE A 13 -8.25 8.38 -9.92
C ILE A 13 -9.43 8.09 -8.98
N SER A 14 -9.23 7.15 -8.05
CA SER A 14 -10.25 6.80 -7.04
C SER A 14 -10.59 7.99 -6.15
N LEU A 15 -9.58 8.72 -5.65
CA LEU A 15 -9.76 9.88 -4.79
C LEU A 15 -10.54 11.01 -5.48
N TRP A 16 -10.23 11.30 -6.75
CA TRP A 16 -11.00 12.29 -7.52
C TRP A 16 -12.46 11.87 -7.71
N THR A 17 -12.71 10.59 -7.94
CA THR A 17 -14.07 10.05 -8.08
C THR A 17 -14.84 10.17 -6.76
N ILE A 18 -14.21 9.85 -5.63
CA ILE A 18 -14.80 10.01 -4.28
C ILE A 18 -15.12 11.48 -4.00
N ALA A 19 -14.25 12.41 -4.42
CA ALA A 19 -14.48 13.84 -4.32
C ALA A 19 -15.56 14.39 -5.29
N GLY A 20 -16.19 13.52 -6.08
CA GLY A 20 -17.28 13.90 -7.00
C GLY A 20 -16.81 14.41 -8.36
N PHE A 21 -15.53 14.25 -8.70
CA PHE A 21 -14.98 14.69 -9.98
C PHE A 21 -14.93 13.54 -11.00
N ASN A 22 -15.20 13.89 -12.26
CA ASN A 22 -14.97 12.99 -13.38
C ASN A 22 -13.51 13.10 -13.85
N TRP A 23 -12.75 12.01 -13.73
CA TRP A 23 -11.34 11.96 -14.12
C TRP A 23 -11.08 12.42 -15.56
N THR A 24 -11.91 12.00 -16.52
CA THR A 24 -11.74 12.36 -17.94
C THR A 24 -11.95 13.85 -18.17
N ALA A 25 -12.86 14.48 -17.43
CA ALA A 25 -13.07 15.92 -17.49
C ALA A 25 -11.89 16.69 -16.86
N LEU A 26 -11.37 16.23 -15.72
CA LEU A 26 -10.24 16.86 -15.03
C LEU A 26 -9.00 16.98 -15.93
N ARG A 27 -8.73 16.00 -16.79
CA ARG A 27 -7.59 16.04 -17.72
C ARG A 27 -7.64 17.20 -18.71
N GLY A 28 -8.82 17.79 -18.94
CA GLY A 28 -9.02 18.97 -19.77
C GLY A 28 -8.90 20.30 -19.01
N GLU A 29 -8.81 20.26 -17.68
CA GLU A 29 -8.74 21.47 -16.85
C GLU A 29 -7.36 22.11 -16.89
N SER A 30 -7.29 23.44 -16.96
CA SER A 30 -6.04 24.18 -17.09
C SER A 30 -5.14 24.11 -15.84
N TRP A 31 -5.72 23.84 -14.68
CA TRP A 31 -5.03 23.71 -13.40
C TRP A 31 -4.56 22.27 -13.11
N PHE A 32 -5.07 21.29 -13.85
CA PHE A 32 -4.74 19.89 -13.65
C PHE A 32 -3.59 19.46 -14.57
N MET A 33 -2.69 18.63 -14.06
CA MET A 33 -1.53 18.16 -14.79
C MET A 33 -1.22 16.71 -14.48
N GLU A 34 -1.03 15.92 -15.53
CA GLU A 34 -0.40 14.60 -15.45
C GLU A 34 1.08 14.76 -15.79
N SER A 35 1.98 14.38 -14.87
CA SER A 35 3.41 14.45 -15.16
C SER A 35 3.84 13.40 -16.20
N GLY A 36 3.12 12.27 -16.28
CA GLY A 36 3.51 11.11 -17.10
C GLY A 36 4.84 10.48 -16.64
N THR A 37 5.31 10.78 -15.43
CA THR A 37 6.61 10.36 -14.90
C THR A 37 6.49 9.63 -13.56
N GLY A 38 7.58 9.04 -13.09
CA GLY A 38 7.66 8.46 -11.74
C GLY A 38 7.45 9.49 -10.62
N MET A 39 7.21 8.99 -9.40
CA MET A 39 6.81 9.83 -8.26
C MET A 39 7.85 10.90 -7.91
N GLY A 40 9.14 10.56 -7.96
CA GLY A 40 10.20 11.52 -7.67
C GLY A 40 10.24 12.72 -8.63
N ARG A 41 10.05 12.49 -9.94
CA ARG A 41 9.97 13.60 -10.91
C ARG A 41 8.67 14.39 -10.76
N THR A 42 7.58 13.71 -10.42
CA THR A 42 6.29 14.37 -10.10
C THR A 42 6.42 15.35 -8.94
N LEU A 43 7.11 14.97 -7.86
CA LEU A 43 7.40 15.87 -6.73
C LEU A 43 8.22 17.10 -7.14
N LEU A 44 9.26 16.92 -7.95
CA LEU A 44 10.06 18.04 -8.47
C LEU A 44 9.20 19.01 -9.29
N VAL A 45 8.35 18.49 -10.18
CA VAL A 45 7.44 19.33 -11.00
C VAL A 45 6.45 20.07 -10.12
N ALA A 46 5.87 19.41 -9.11
CA ALA A 46 4.95 20.06 -8.17
C ALA A 46 5.65 21.18 -7.39
N ASN A 47 6.88 20.92 -6.93
CA ASN A 47 7.72 21.90 -6.25
C ASN A 47 8.04 23.12 -7.13
N GLU A 48 8.53 22.88 -8.35
CA GLU A 48 8.86 23.93 -9.33
C GLU A 48 7.64 24.82 -9.66
N ARG A 49 6.43 24.25 -9.62
CA ARG A 49 5.19 24.96 -9.98
C ARG A 49 4.42 25.53 -8.79
N GLY A 50 4.84 25.27 -7.56
CA GLY A 50 4.05 25.60 -6.37
C GLY A 50 2.68 24.91 -6.36
N ALA A 51 2.63 23.66 -6.83
CA ALA A 51 1.40 22.89 -6.99
C ALA A 51 1.25 21.80 -5.90
N TYR A 52 0.05 21.28 -5.76
CA TYR A 52 -0.25 20.13 -4.90
C TYR A 52 -0.06 18.81 -5.66
N THR A 53 0.35 17.77 -4.95
CA THR A 53 0.43 16.42 -5.51
C THR A 53 0.22 15.36 -4.42
N LEU A 54 -0.26 14.18 -4.82
CA LEU A 54 -0.32 13.00 -3.97
C LEU A 54 0.96 12.18 -4.14
N SER A 55 1.61 11.83 -3.04
CA SER A 55 2.86 11.06 -3.03
C SER A 55 2.85 10.01 -1.93
N ASP A 56 3.63 8.94 -2.12
CA ASP A 56 3.95 8.03 -1.04
C ASP A 56 4.96 8.67 -0.07
N ILE A 57 4.83 8.36 1.23
CA ILE A 57 5.63 9.00 2.27
C ILE A 57 7.13 8.71 2.13
N GLY A 58 7.50 7.54 1.61
CA GLY A 58 8.90 7.15 1.41
C GLY A 58 9.60 8.02 0.39
N THR A 59 8.97 8.24 -0.77
CA THR A 59 9.49 9.14 -1.80
C THR A 59 9.53 10.59 -1.29
N TYR A 60 8.48 11.06 -0.63
CA TYR A 60 8.46 12.41 -0.04
C TYR A 60 9.63 12.63 0.93
N LEU A 61 9.79 11.74 1.91
CA LEU A 61 10.82 11.86 2.96
C LEU A 61 12.23 11.83 2.35
N ARG A 62 12.46 10.97 1.37
CA ARG A 62 13.74 10.93 0.65
C ARG A 62 14.06 12.28 0.01
N TYR A 63 13.16 12.80 -0.82
CA TYR A 63 13.37 14.08 -1.52
C TYR A 63 13.49 15.28 -0.57
N SER A 64 12.69 15.28 0.51
CA SER A 64 12.76 16.33 1.53
C SER A 64 14.09 16.28 2.30
N SER A 65 14.54 15.09 2.72
CA SER A 65 15.82 14.91 3.44
C SER A 65 17.04 15.29 2.60
N GLU A 66 16.99 15.03 1.29
CA GLU A 66 18.01 15.44 0.31
C GLU A 66 17.89 16.92 -0.10
N ARG A 67 16.90 17.67 0.45
CA ARG A 67 16.61 19.07 0.13
C ARG A 67 16.36 19.33 -1.35
N LEU A 68 15.75 18.36 -2.04
CA LEU A 68 15.37 18.47 -3.45
C LEU A 68 14.02 19.19 -3.65
N ILE A 69 13.22 19.29 -2.59
CA ILE A 69 11.91 19.93 -2.57
C ILE A 69 11.71 20.71 -1.26
N GLU A 70 10.82 21.70 -1.30
CA GLU A 70 10.35 22.50 -0.16
C GLU A 70 8.84 22.29 0.11
N LEU A 71 8.25 21.26 -0.51
CA LEU A 71 6.84 20.90 -0.34
C LEU A 71 6.53 20.50 1.11
N GLN A 72 5.38 20.96 1.60
CA GLN A 72 4.87 20.60 2.92
C GLN A 72 3.79 19.53 2.83
N VAL A 73 3.76 18.63 3.82
CA VAL A 73 2.66 17.69 4.01
C VAL A 73 1.44 18.45 4.52
N LEU A 74 0.31 18.29 3.82
CA LEU A 74 -0.97 18.91 4.22
C LEU A 74 -1.93 17.88 4.83
N VAL A 75 -1.87 16.65 4.33
CA VAL A 75 -2.67 15.51 4.78
C VAL A 75 -1.80 14.26 4.66
N ASP A 76 -1.63 13.52 5.75
CA ASP A 76 -0.89 12.24 5.78
C ASP A 76 -1.65 11.07 6.43
N GLU A 77 -2.85 11.32 6.95
CA GLU A 77 -3.74 10.30 7.51
C GLU A 77 -5.17 10.47 7.00
N ALA A 78 -5.64 9.50 6.22
CA ALA A 78 -7.04 9.33 5.87
C ALA A 78 -7.28 7.86 5.47
N GLU A 79 -8.51 7.38 5.61
CA GLU A 79 -8.88 6.01 5.25
C GLU A 79 -8.55 5.73 3.77
N GLU A 80 -8.83 6.68 2.89
CA GLU A 80 -8.63 6.57 1.45
C GLU A 80 -7.14 6.64 1.03
N LEU A 81 -6.26 7.00 1.96
CA LEU A 81 -4.82 7.07 1.76
C LEU A 81 -4.10 5.81 2.27
N ILE A 82 -4.82 4.86 2.88
CA ILE A 82 -4.20 3.60 3.31
C ILE A 82 -3.72 2.79 2.09
N ASN A 83 -2.49 2.29 2.16
CA ASN A 83 -1.89 1.46 1.14
C ASN A 83 -1.46 0.13 1.77
N VAL A 84 -2.38 -0.83 1.81
CA VAL A 84 -2.15 -2.15 2.43
C VAL A 84 -1.40 -3.06 1.45
N TYR A 85 -0.31 -3.65 1.91
CA TYR A 85 0.46 -4.64 1.16
C TYR A 85 0.06 -6.06 1.58
N SER A 86 -0.23 -6.91 0.59
CA SER A 86 -0.58 -8.32 0.81
C SER A 86 0.36 -9.25 0.05
N ALA A 87 0.73 -10.36 0.68
CA ALA A 87 1.47 -11.43 0.04
C ALA A 87 0.49 -12.54 -0.39
N ILE A 88 0.52 -12.90 -1.67
CA ILE A 88 -0.40 -13.89 -2.26
C ILE A 88 0.43 -15.00 -2.90
N ALA A 89 0.29 -16.23 -2.38
CA ALA A 89 0.86 -17.41 -3.02
C ALA A 89 0.08 -17.76 -4.29
N VAL A 90 0.78 -18.08 -5.37
CA VAL A 90 0.15 -18.45 -6.64
C VAL A 90 -0.43 -19.86 -6.54
N ASP A 91 -1.69 -20.03 -6.94
CA ASP A 91 -2.38 -21.33 -6.84
C ASP A 91 -1.74 -22.39 -7.77
N PRO A 92 -1.15 -23.46 -7.22
CA PRO A 92 -0.49 -24.51 -8.02
C PRO A 92 -1.47 -25.37 -8.81
N ARG A 93 -2.78 -25.30 -8.51
CA ARG A 93 -3.84 -25.97 -9.28
C ARG A 93 -4.11 -25.26 -10.61
N VAL A 94 -3.80 -23.96 -10.68
CA VAL A 94 -4.02 -23.12 -11.86
C VAL A 94 -2.74 -22.95 -12.66
N VAL A 95 -1.62 -22.70 -11.99
CA VAL A 95 -0.32 -22.49 -12.63
C VAL A 95 0.62 -23.62 -12.25
N SER A 96 1.00 -24.44 -13.23
CA SER A 96 1.94 -25.54 -13.02
C SER A 96 3.36 -25.03 -12.77
N ASN A 97 4.17 -25.84 -12.06
CA ASN A 97 5.58 -25.58 -11.77
C ASN A 97 5.86 -24.31 -10.93
N VAL A 98 4.88 -23.79 -10.20
CA VAL A 98 5.12 -22.73 -9.22
C VAL A 98 5.75 -23.30 -7.95
N ASN A 99 6.65 -22.53 -7.36
CA ASN A 99 7.27 -22.90 -6.09
C ASN A 99 6.39 -22.47 -4.91
N PHE A 100 5.31 -23.22 -4.69
CA PHE A 100 4.29 -22.88 -3.70
C PHE A 100 4.80 -22.99 -2.26
N GLU A 101 5.59 -24.02 -1.97
CA GLU A 101 6.14 -24.27 -0.63
C GLU A 101 7.07 -23.15 -0.15
N ASP A 102 7.96 -22.66 -1.03
CA ASP A 102 8.84 -21.55 -0.70
C ASP A 102 8.06 -20.23 -0.59
N ALA A 103 6.99 -20.05 -1.39
CA ALA A 103 6.11 -18.89 -1.26
C ALA A 103 5.39 -18.86 0.10
N VAL A 104 4.90 -20.02 0.57
CA VAL A 104 4.31 -20.17 1.90
C VAL A 104 5.34 -19.90 2.99
N THR A 105 6.55 -20.45 2.85
CA THR A 105 7.65 -20.20 3.79
C THR A 105 7.98 -18.72 3.88
N PHE A 106 8.03 -18.02 2.75
CA PHE A 106 8.24 -16.58 2.71
C PHE A 106 7.08 -15.80 3.37
N ILE A 107 5.82 -16.19 3.12
CA ILE A 107 4.66 -15.59 3.79
C ILE A 107 4.74 -15.78 5.31
N LYS A 108 5.10 -16.97 5.78
CA LYS A 108 5.29 -17.26 7.22
C LYS A 108 6.37 -16.38 7.83
N PHE A 109 7.47 -16.14 7.11
CA PHE A 109 8.48 -15.18 7.52
C PHE A 109 7.91 -13.75 7.57
N LEU A 110 7.23 -13.28 6.52
CA LEU A 110 6.66 -11.93 6.49
C LEU A 110 5.73 -11.64 7.66
N VAL A 111 4.93 -12.62 8.09
CA VAL A 111 3.96 -12.46 9.19
C VAL A 111 4.53 -12.80 10.57
N SER A 112 5.80 -13.21 10.66
CA SER A 112 6.44 -13.49 11.95
C SER A 112 6.68 -12.20 12.74
N GLU A 113 6.76 -12.31 14.08
CA GLU A 113 7.08 -11.18 14.94
C GLU A 113 8.41 -10.52 14.54
N ASP A 114 9.43 -11.33 14.22
CA ASP A 114 10.75 -10.85 13.79
C ASP A 114 10.65 -9.98 12.54
N CYS A 115 9.94 -10.43 11.49
CA CYS A 115 9.83 -9.67 10.26
C CYS A 115 8.94 -8.43 10.43
N GLN A 116 7.86 -8.53 11.21
CA GLN A 116 7.01 -7.39 11.53
C GLN A 116 7.80 -6.30 12.29
N ASN A 117 8.71 -6.69 13.19
CA ASN A 117 9.63 -5.75 13.85
C ASN A 117 10.63 -5.14 12.86
N LEU A 118 11.17 -5.92 11.92
CA LEU A 118 12.04 -5.38 10.85
C LEU A 118 11.31 -4.35 9.98
N ILE A 119 10.04 -4.61 9.65
CA ILE A 119 9.18 -3.68 8.90
C ILE A 119 8.99 -2.37 9.68
N GLN A 120 8.70 -2.47 10.99
CA GLN A 120 8.49 -1.30 11.85
C GLN A 120 9.73 -0.42 11.98
N GLU A 121 10.93 -1.02 12.07
CA GLU A 121 12.18 -0.30 12.27
C GLU A 121 12.81 0.19 10.97
N TYR A 122 12.31 -0.25 9.81
CA TYR A 122 12.87 0.12 8.52
C TYR A 122 12.93 1.64 8.30
N MET A 123 14.15 2.18 8.21
CA MET A 123 14.48 3.60 7.99
C MET A 123 13.94 4.56 9.08
N ARG A 124 13.55 4.02 10.23
CA ARG A 124 12.97 4.81 11.32
C ARG A 124 13.98 5.78 11.95
N ASP A 125 15.22 5.34 12.10
CA ASP A 125 16.36 6.12 12.57
C ASP A 125 16.78 7.22 11.59
N VAL A 126 16.67 6.97 10.28
CA VAL A 126 17.00 7.93 9.22
C VAL A 126 15.97 9.06 9.15
N TYR A 127 14.68 8.74 9.19
CA TYR A 127 13.61 9.72 8.98
C TYR A 127 12.89 10.16 10.27
N GLY A 128 13.26 9.62 11.43
CA GLY A 128 12.60 9.88 12.71
C GLY A 128 11.19 9.28 12.84
N ARG A 129 10.72 8.54 11.83
CA ARG A 129 9.43 7.85 11.79
C ARG A 129 9.53 6.58 10.95
N SER A 130 8.71 5.57 11.27
CA SER A 130 8.60 4.35 10.47
C SER A 130 8.02 4.67 9.08
N LEU A 131 8.59 4.04 8.04
CA LEU A 131 8.07 4.13 6.68
C LEU A 131 6.90 3.16 6.43
N PHE A 132 6.89 2.05 7.16
CA PHE A 132 5.87 1.02 7.09
C PHE A 132 5.40 0.68 8.49
N TYR A 133 4.13 0.29 8.60
CA TYR A 133 3.50 -0.06 9.87
C TYR A 133 3.12 -1.55 9.84
N PRO A 134 3.49 -2.34 10.86
CA PRO A 134 3.17 -3.75 10.91
C PRO A 134 1.66 -3.96 11.09
N ALA A 135 1.10 -4.92 10.35
CA ALA A 135 -0.34 -5.17 10.34
C ALA A 135 -0.75 -6.36 11.21
N VAL A 136 0.12 -7.35 11.40
CA VAL A 136 -0.27 -8.65 11.98
C VAL A 136 -0.73 -8.50 13.44
N LYS A 137 0.10 -7.89 14.29
CA LYS A 137 -0.24 -7.66 15.70
C LYS A 137 -1.43 -6.71 15.84
N LEU A 138 -1.45 -5.64 15.02
CA LEU A 138 -2.51 -4.65 15.01
C LEU A 138 -3.87 -5.30 14.72
N LEU A 139 -3.95 -6.19 13.72
CA LEU A 139 -5.19 -6.87 13.35
C LEU A 139 -5.62 -7.90 14.40
N LYS A 140 -4.66 -8.69 14.91
CA LYS A 140 -4.92 -9.77 15.87
C LYS A 140 -5.34 -9.27 17.24
N GLU A 141 -4.70 -8.23 17.73
CA GLU A 141 -4.94 -7.68 19.07
C GLU A 141 -5.85 -6.45 19.04
N ASN A 142 -6.20 -5.96 17.84
CA ASN A 142 -7.01 -4.76 17.62
C ASN A 142 -6.47 -3.53 18.36
N THR A 143 -5.14 -3.34 18.36
CA THR A 143 -4.47 -2.28 19.14
C THR A 143 -4.81 -0.87 18.66
N ASP A 144 -5.16 -0.72 17.38
CA ASP A 144 -5.76 0.48 16.80
C ASP A 144 -7.02 0.05 16.03
N PRO A 145 -8.21 0.15 16.66
CA PRO A 145 -9.46 -0.30 16.05
C PRO A 145 -9.80 0.42 14.74
N ARG A 146 -9.42 1.69 14.62
CA ARG A 146 -9.70 2.49 13.42
C ARG A 146 -8.84 2.01 12.26
N ALA A 147 -7.53 1.88 12.48
CA ALA A 147 -6.62 1.37 11.45
C ALA A 147 -6.95 -0.09 11.08
N ALA A 148 -7.33 -0.91 12.07
CA ALA A 148 -7.74 -2.29 11.83
C ALA A 148 -9.00 -2.37 10.95
N GLU A 149 -10.01 -1.52 11.21
CA GLU A 149 -11.22 -1.43 10.39
C GLU A 149 -10.89 -0.99 8.96
N TRP A 150 -10.07 0.04 8.78
CA TRP A 150 -9.61 0.46 7.45
C TRP A 150 -8.91 -0.67 6.70
N ILE A 151 -7.98 -1.39 7.35
CA ILE A 151 -7.31 -2.53 6.72
C ILE A 151 -8.32 -3.61 6.31
N ARG A 152 -9.30 -3.93 7.17
CA ARG A 152 -10.34 -4.92 6.87
C ARG A 152 -11.22 -4.47 5.70
N ASN A 153 -11.56 -3.19 5.61
CA ASN A 153 -12.36 -2.63 4.51
C ASN A 153 -11.66 -2.74 3.15
N TYR A 154 -10.35 -2.49 3.10
CA TYR A 154 -9.59 -2.45 1.85
C TYR A 154 -8.96 -3.80 1.44
N ALA A 155 -8.50 -4.60 2.41
CA ALA A 155 -7.68 -5.78 2.13
C ALA A 155 -8.44 -7.11 2.20
N TYR A 156 -9.60 -7.17 2.88
CA TYR A 156 -10.34 -8.43 3.06
C TYR A 156 -11.40 -8.59 1.96
N PHE A 157 -11.64 -9.85 1.57
CA PHE A 157 -12.70 -10.25 0.66
C PHE A 157 -13.86 -10.83 1.46
N ASN A 158 -14.96 -10.11 1.59
CA ASN A 158 -16.13 -10.56 2.37
C ASN A 158 -15.76 -11.04 3.78
N GLY A 159 -14.88 -10.30 4.46
CA GLY A 159 -14.45 -10.61 5.83
C GLY A 159 -13.35 -11.66 5.96
N THR A 160 -12.70 -12.09 4.87
CA THR A 160 -11.50 -12.98 4.94
C THR A 160 -10.33 -12.45 4.12
N GLU A 161 -9.10 -12.58 4.62
CA GLU A 161 -7.87 -12.26 3.87
C GLU A 161 -7.73 -13.13 2.61
N CYS A 162 -8.16 -14.39 2.69
CA CYS A 162 -8.17 -15.35 1.59
C CYS A 162 -9.45 -16.18 1.61
N PRO A 163 -10.33 -16.05 0.60
CA PRO A 163 -11.53 -16.87 0.49
C PRO A 163 -11.22 -18.38 0.53
N PRO A 164 -11.99 -19.21 1.25
CA PRO A 164 -11.69 -20.63 1.45
C PRO A 164 -11.42 -21.42 0.18
N GLN A 165 -12.09 -21.10 -0.93
CA GLN A 165 -11.90 -21.76 -2.22
C GLN A 165 -10.49 -21.56 -2.82
N TYR A 166 -9.79 -20.50 -2.43
CA TYR A 166 -8.43 -20.19 -2.89
C TYR A 166 -7.34 -20.67 -1.92
N ARG A 167 -7.71 -21.20 -0.75
CA ARG A 167 -6.76 -21.77 0.21
C ARG A 167 -6.26 -23.12 -0.31
N TYR A 168 -4.98 -23.40 -0.11
CA TYR A 168 -4.35 -24.66 -0.53
C TYR A 168 -3.32 -25.14 0.50
N ASN A 169 -3.52 -26.35 1.03
CA ASN A 169 -2.63 -27.12 1.93
C ASN A 169 -2.14 -26.45 3.24
N TYR A 170 -2.46 -25.17 3.49
CA TYR A 170 -2.02 -24.42 4.67
C TYR A 170 -3.15 -23.56 5.26
N PRO A 171 -4.19 -24.18 5.84
CA PRO A 171 -5.31 -23.44 6.43
C PRO A 171 -4.88 -22.54 7.59
N GLU A 172 -3.81 -22.92 8.32
CA GLU A 172 -3.31 -22.19 9.48
C GLU A 172 -2.73 -20.81 9.14
N LEU A 173 -2.47 -20.52 7.87
CA LEU A 173 -2.10 -19.16 7.44
C LEU A 173 -3.24 -18.16 7.62
N TYR A 174 -4.48 -18.65 7.63
CA TYR A 174 -5.70 -17.85 7.52
C TYR A 174 -6.66 -18.03 8.69
N ASP A 175 -6.40 -19.01 9.55
CA ASP A 175 -7.19 -19.26 10.75
C ASP A 175 -6.59 -18.44 11.92
N ASP A 176 -7.46 -17.81 12.71
CA ASP A 176 -7.15 -17.01 13.91
C ASP A 176 -6.26 -15.75 13.74
N ARG A 177 -6.78 -14.75 13.02
CA ARG A 177 -6.32 -13.34 13.07
C ARG A 177 -7.43 -12.32 13.18
#